data_AF-A0A4Q3IVY0-F1
#
_entry.id   AF-A0A4Q3IVY0-F1
#
_cell.length_a   1.000
_cell.length_b   1.000
_cell.length_c   1.000
_cell.angle_alpha   90.00
_cell.angle_beta   90.00
_cell.angle_gamma   90.00
#
_symmetry.space_group_name_H-M   'P 1'
#
loop_
_entity.id
_entity.type
_entity.pdbx_description
1 polymer ?
#
loop_
_entity_poly.entity_id
_entity_poly.type
_entity_poly.pdbx_seq_one_letter_code
_entity_poly.pdbx_strand_id
1 'polypeptide(L)'
;MFPREEFVGRVAKARAAMAETGAELLLVDHAEFLAWLTGYTVSETMYRAAFLPREGEPWFVLRELDAGPCRDACWFSDIVGFADTAEPHAVMAQEIRRRGT
;
A
#
# COMPACT_ATOMS: atom_id res chain seq x y z
N MET A 1 -10.50 -4.30 14.27
CA MET A 1 -10.38 -3.53 13.01
C MET A 1 -10.99 -2.15 13.26
N PHE A 2 -10.37 -1.09 12.73
CA PHE A 2 -10.89 0.27 12.84
C PHE A 2 -11.96 0.53 11.77
N PRO A 3 -12.89 1.47 11.98
CA PRO A 3 -13.86 1.84 10.95
C PRO A 3 -13.18 2.57 9.78
N ARG A 4 -13.83 2.62 8.61
CA ARG A 4 -13.26 3.21 7.38
C ARG A 4 -12.86 4.68 7.60
N GLU A 5 -13.65 5.42 8.35
CA GLU A 5 -13.47 6.85 8.63
C GLU A 5 -12.14 7.14 9.35
N GLU A 6 -11.71 6.22 10.23
CA GLU A 6 -10.42 6.32 10.92
C GLU A 6 -9.26 6.28 9.89
N PHE A 7 -9.33 5.37 8.91
CA PHE A 7 -8.30 5.28 7.88
C PHE A 7 -8.29 6.47 6.92
N VAL A 8 -9.47 7.02 6.58
CA VAL A 8 -9.56 8.27 5.82
C VAL A 8 -8.85 9.41 6.57
N GLY A 9 -9.03 9.51 7.88
CA GLY A 9 -8.32 10.48 8.72
C GLY A 9 -6.81 10.27 8.75
N ARG A 10 -6.34 9.02 8.77
CA ARG A 10 -4.92 8.67 8.70
C ARG A 10 -4.29 9.04 7.35
N VAL A 11 -4.98 8.75 6.25
CA VAL A 11 -4.55 9.17 4.91
C VAL A 11 -4.45 10.67 4.79
N ALA A 12 -5.43 11.42 5.32
CA ALA A 12 -5.38 12.88 5.31
C ALA A 12 -4.13 13.42 6.03
N LYS A 13 -3.78 12.83 7.18
CA LYS A 13 -2.54 13.17 7.91
C LYS A 13 -1.29 12.85 7.10
N ALA A 14 -1.22 11.67 6.49
CA ALA A 14 -0.08 11.27 5.66
C ALA A 14 0.09 12.21 4.46
N ARG A 15 -1.00 12.58 3.78
CA ARG A 15 -0.99 13.51 2.65
C ARG A 15 -0.56 14.92 3.03
N ALA A 16 -0.95 15.40 4.21
CA ALA A 16 -0.47 16.69 4.70
C ALA A 16 1.06 16.69 4.83
N ALA A 17 1.65 15.64 5.42
CA ALA A 17 3.10 15.50 5.52
C ALA A 17 3.78 15.32 4.14
N MET A 18 3.16 14.60 3.21
CA MET A 18 3.64 14.51 1.82
C MET A 18 3.65 15.88 1.14
N ALA A 19 2.61 16.71 1.34
CA ALA A 19 2.53 18.05 0.77
C ALA A 19 3.64 18.98 1.29
N GLU A 20 3.98 18.89 2.58
CA GLU A 20 5.08 19.66 3.18
C GLU A 20 6.45 19.34 2.57
N THR A 21 6.63 18.11 2.06
CA THR A 21 7.89 17.64 1.47
C THR A 21 7.90 17.68 -0.06
N GLY A 22 6.77 18.01 -0.69
CA GLY A 22 6.60 17.92 -2.14
C GLY A 22 6.62 16.49 -2.69
N ALA A 23 6.31 15.50 -1.86
CA ALA A 23 6.27 14.10 -2.27
C ALA A 23 4.95 13.78 -3.01
N GLU A 24 5.07 13.20 -4.20
CA GLU A 24 3.92 12.79 -5.02
C GLU A 24 3.42 11.38 -4.67
N LEU A 25 4.29 10.56 -4.08
CA LEU A 25 4.00 9.17 -3.72
C LEU A 25 4.71 8.78 -2.42
N LEU A 26 3.95 8.19 -1.50
CA LEU A 26 4.48 7.55 -0.30
C LEU A 26 4.47 6.02 -0.48
N LEU A 27 5.66 5.42 -0.48
CA LEU A 27 5.85 3.97 -0.40
C LEU A 27 6.01 3.58 1.08
N VAL A 28 5.22 2.60 1.53
CA VAL A 28 5.27 2.09 2.91
C VAL A 28 5.52 0.59 2.87
N ASP A 29 6.64 0.13 3.41
CA ASP A 29 7.01 -1.29 3.51
C ASP A 29 7.29 -1.78 4.94
N HIS A 30 7.39 -0.87 5.90
CA HIS A 30 7.52 -1.20 7.31
C HIS A 30 6.20 -1.75 7.89
N ALA A 31 6.25 -2.89 8.58
CA ALA A 31 5.07 -3.64 9.03
C ALA A 31 4.07 -2.82 9.86
N GLU A 32 4.54 -2.00 10.80
CA GLU A 32 3.68 -1.17 11.65
C GLU A 32 2.99 -0.05 10.87
N PHE A 33 3.69 0.52 9.87
CA PHE A 33 3.14 1.59 9.04
C PHE A 33 2.15 1.03 8.01
N LEU A 34 2.39 -0.18 7.50
CA LEU A 34 1.42 -0.94 6.70
C LEU A 34 0.13 -1.16 7.50
N ALA A 35 0.23 -1.64 8.74
CA ALA A 35 -0.93 -1.84 9.60
C ALA A 35 -1.66 -0.53 9.91
N TRP A 36 -0.92 0.56 10.18
CA TRP A 36 -1.49 1.88 10.45
C TRP A 36 -2.23 2.46 9.25
N LEU A 37 -1.61 2.43 8.06
CA LEU A 37 -2.14 3.03 6.84
C LEU A 37 -3.25 2.19 6.19
N THR A 38 -3.09 0.87 6.18
CA THR A 38 -3.94 -0.04 5.36
C THR A 38 -4.88 -0.91 6.18
N GLY A 39 -4.61 -1.07 7.48
CA GLY A 39 -5.31 -2.04 8.33
C GLY A 39 -4.80 -3.47 8.19
N TYR A 40 -3.82 -3.71 7.32
CA TYR A 40 -3.26 -5.03 7.04
C TYR A 40 -1.73 -5.03 7.13
N THR A 41 -1.20 -6.14 7.62
CA THR A 41 0.22 -6.49 7.52
C THR A 41 0.34 -8.00 7.47
N VAL A 42 1.45 -8.49 6.97
CA VAL A 42 1.75 -9.93 6.83
C VAL A 42 3.23 -10.16 7.08
N SER A 43 3.62 -11.42 7.27
CA SER A 43 5.02 -11.82 7.48
C SER A 43 5.94 -11.28 6.37
N GLU A 44 7.18 -10.94 6.71
CA GLU A 44 8.17 -10.41 5.76
C GLU A 44 8.85 -11.51 4.92
N THR A 45 8.11 -12.57 4.61
CA THR A 45 8.63 -13.71 3.82
C THR A 45 8.83 -13.35 2.35
N MET A 46 8.13 -12.32 1.86
CA MET A 46 8.31 -11.73 0.54
C MET A 46 8.14 -10.21 0.63
N TYR A 47 8.79 -9.45 -0.24
CA TYR A 47 8.69 -8.00 -0.23
C TYR A 47 7.26 -7.55 -0.56
N ARG A 48 6.78 -6.52 0.15
CA ARG A 48 5.41 -6.03 0.11
C ARG A 48 5.40 -4.54 0.40
N ALA A 49 4.55 -3.79 -0.26
CA ALA A 49 4.44 -2.37 -0.01
C ALA A 49 3.02 -1.87 -0.30
N ALA A 50 2.59 -0.90 0.51
CA ALA A 50 1.46 -0.06 0.21
C ALA A 50 1.94 1.26 -0.35
N PHE A 51 1.12 1.84 -1.21
CA PHE A 51 1.45 3.03 -1.94
C PHE A 51 0.30 4.02 -1.79
N LEU A 52 0.62 5.20 -1.29
CA LEU A 52 -0.33 6.29 -1.15
C LEU A 52 0.08 7.41 -2.10
N PRO A 53 -0.63 7.61 -3.22
CA PRO A 53 -0.42 8.77 -4.06
C PRO A 53 -0.90 10.04 -3.34
N ARG A 54 -0.38 11.20 -3.75
CA ARG A 54 -0.82 12.50 -3.25
C ARG A 54 -2.31 12.75 -3.46
N GLU A 55 -2.87 12.25 -4.57
CA GLU A 55 -4.29 12.29 -4.91
C GLU A 55 -4.77 10.91 -5.40
N GLY A 56 -6.06 10.60 -5.23
CA GLY A 56 -6.63 9.30 -5.62
C GLY A 56 -6.65 8.24 -4.51
N GLU A 57 -6.82 6.97 -4.88
CA GLU A 57 -6.90 5.85 -3.93
C GLU A 57 -5.53 5.19 -3.70
N PRO A 58 -5.25 4.65 -2.50
CA PRO A 58 -4.07 3.83 -2.27
C PRO A 58 -4.13 2.50 -3.02
N TRP A 59 -2.97 1.87 -3.20
CA TRP A 59 -2.89 0.48 -3.64
C TRP A 59 -1.86 -0.32 -2.83
N PHE A 60 -1.99 -1.64 -2.86
CA PHE A 60 -1.08 -2.57 -2.21
C PHE A 60 -0.48 -3.51 -3.25
N VAL A 61 0.82 -3.78 -3.16
CA VAL A 61 1.49 -4.82 -3.94
C VAL A 61 2.11 -5.83 -2.98
N LEU A 62 1.77 -7.11 -3.16
CA LEU A 62 2.25 -8.21 -2.32
C LEU A 62 2.22 -9.54 -3.08
N ARG A 63 2.71 -10.60 -2.44
CA ARG A 63 2.64 -11.97 -2.97
C ARG A 63 1.18 -12.38 -3.19
N GLU A 64 0.87 -13.05 -4.31
CA GLU A 64 -0.51 -13.45 -4.66
C GLU A 64 -1.17 -14.30 -3.58
N LEU A 65 -0.40 -15.15 -2.90
CA LEU A 65 -0.89 -15.97 -1.78
C LEU A 65 -1.53 -15.14 -0.65
N ASP A 66 -1.02 -13.93 -0.43
CA ASP A 66 -1.46 -13.03 0.64
C ASP A 66 -2.57 -12.07 0.18
N ALA A 67 -2.87 -12.01 -1.14
CA ALA A 67 -3.80 -11.06 -1.71
C ALA A 67 -5.25 -11.27 -1.25
N GLY A 68 -5.69 -12.51 -1.03
CA GLY A 68 -7.03 -12.82 -0.50
C GLY A 68 -7.26 -12.21 0.88
N PRO A 69 -6.49 -12.61 1.91
CA PRO A 69 -6.57 -12.01 3.24
C PRO A 69 -6.37 -10.49 3.25
N CYS A 70 -5.52 -9.96 2.37
CA CYS A 70 -5.32 -8.53 2.22
C CYS A 70 -6.58 -7.81 1.72
N ARG A 71 -7.28 -8.34 0.71
CA ARG A 71 -8.56 -7.78 0.22
C ARG A 71 -9.65 -7.78 1.29
N ASP A 72 -9.68 -8.80 2.14
CA ASP A 72 -10.66 -8.89 3.25
C ASP A 72 -10.37 -7.90 4.38
N ALA A 73 -9.11 -7.48 4.53
CA ALA A 73 -8.67 -6.64 5.63
C ALA A 73 -8.51 -5.15 5.28
N CYS A 74 -8.06 -4.84 4.07
CA CYS A 74 -7.82 -3.48 3.63
C CYS A 74 -9.11 -2.69 3.44
N TRP A 75 -9.07 -1.40 3.75
CA TRP A 75 -10.19 -0.49 3.57
C TRP A 75 -10.30 0.05 2.13
N PHE A 76 -9.40 -0.32 1.22
CA PHE A 76 -9.41 0.00 -0.21
C PHE A 76 -9.26 -1.28 -1.03
N SER A 77 -9.68 -1.25 -2.30
CA SER A 77 -9.85 -2.46 -3.14
C SER A 77 -8.68 -2.78 -4.05
N ASP A 78 -7.75 -1.85 -4.25
CA ASP A 78 -6.67 -2.00 -5.22
C ASP A 78 -5.50 -2.82 -4.64
N ILE A 79 -5.61 -4.14 -4.75
CA ILE A 79 -4.66 -5.12 -4.24
C ILE A 79 -4.06 -5.93 -5.40
N VAL A 80 -2.78 -5.71 -5.66
CA VAL A 80 -2.00 -6.34 -6.73
C VAL A 80 -1.17 -7.49 -6.15
N GLY A 81 -1.51 -8.70 -6.55
CA GLY A 81 -0.72 -9.88 -6.22
C GLY A 81 0.33 -10.20 -7.29
N PHE A 82 1.50 -10.71 -6.88
CA PHE A 82 2.52 -11.22 -7.79
C PHE A 82 2.90 -12.68 -7.48
N ALA A 83 3.30 -13.40 -8.52
CA ALA A 83 3.70 -14.80 -8.41
C ALA A 83 5.04 -14.96 -7.67
N ASP A 84 5.23 -16.07 -6.97
CA ASP A 84 6.45 -16.38 -6.20
C ASP A 84 7.74 -16.37 -7.03
N THR A 85 7.63 -16.56 -8.34
CA THR A 85 8.75 -16.55 -9.29
C THR A 85 9.10 -15.16 -9.82
N ALA A 86 8.32 -14.13 -9.47
CA ALA A 86 8.56 -12.75 -9.89
C ALA A 86 9.59 -12.08 -8.98
N GLU A 87 10.33 -11.12 -9.55
CA GLU A 87 11.22 -10.23 -8.79
C GLU A 87 10.40 -9.09 -8.16
N PRO A 88 10.22 -9.04 -6.82
CA PRO A 88 9.27 -8.14 -6.20
C PRO A 88 9.53 -6.67 -6.52
N HIS A 89 10.78 -6.22 -6.41
CA HIS A 89 11.14 -4.83 -6.69
C HIS A 89 10.85 -4.43 -8.15
N ALA A 90 10.97 -5.37 -9.09
CA ALA A 90 10.60 -5.11 -10.48
C ALA A 90 9.10 -4.90 -10.64
N VAL A 91 8.27 -5.71 -9.95
CA VAL A 91 6.81 -5.55 -9.92
C VAL A 91 6.43 -4.21 -9.30
N MET A 92 7.03 -3.83 -8.16
CA MET A 92 6.79 -2.52 -7.53
C MET A 92 7.06 -1.37 -8.50
N ALA A 93 8.22 -1.39 -9.16
CA ALA A 93 8.60 -0.36 -10.11
C ALA A 93 7.69 -0.34 -11.36
N GLN A 94 7.18 -1.48 -11.81
CA GLN A 94 6.21 -1.55 -12.89
C GLN A 94 4.87 -0.93 -12.49
N GLU A 95 4.37 -1.22 -11.29
CA GLU A 95 3.11 -0.66 -10.80
C GLU A 95 3.18 0.86 -10.61
N ILE A 96 4.30 1.39 -10.13
CA ILE A 96 4.54 2.83 -10.06
C ILE A 96 4.49 3.45 -11.47
N ARG A 97 5.24 2.90 -12.43
CA ARG A 97 5.25 3.39 -13.82
C ARG A 97 3.87 3.33 -14.48
N ARG A 98 3.10 2.26 -14.24
CA ARG A 98 1.77 2.06 -14.83
C ARG A 98 0.77 3.15 -14.40
N ARG A 99 0.96 3.72 -13.21
CA ARG A 99 0.05 4.71 -12.60
C ARG A 99 0.43 6.16 -12.89
N GLY A 100 1.62 6.41 -13.44
CA GLY A 100 2.04 7.74 -13.88
C GLY A 100 2.25 8.75 -12.74
N THR A 101 2.48 8.25 -11.51
CA THR A 101 2.90 9.03 -10.33
C THR A 101 4.39 9.32 -10.35
#